data_AF-A0A7Y7NRT7-F1
#
_entry.id   AF-A0A7Y7NRT7-F1
#
_cell.length_a   1.000
_cell.length_b   1.000
_cell.length_c   1.000
_cell.angle_alpha   90.00
_cell.angle_beta   90.00
_cell.angle_gamma   90.00
#
_symmetry.space_group_name_H-M   'P 1'
#
loop_
_entity.id
_entity.type
_entity.pdbx_description
1 polymer ?
#
loop_
_entity_poly.entity_id
_entity_poly.type
_entity_poly.pdbx_seq_one_letter_code
_entity_poly.pdbx_strand_id
1 'polypeptide(L)'
;LIAVAALFTGLDMKMAWRIMGRDGRNHSSPNSGIPEAAAAGALGVQLGGTNFYFGKPMEKPTIGDPLKAIDRSAWLGAVRLMYGAEALLLLFWAVFIFCRN
;
A
#
# COMPACT_ATOMS: atom_id res chain seq x y z
N LEU A 1 -7.61 5.69 -0.19
CA LEU A 1 -7.26 5.94 1.23
C LEU A 1 -5.77 5.75 1.50
N ILE A 2 -5.18 4.59 1.21
CA ILE A 2 -3.74 4.32 1.45
C ILE A 2 -2.81 5.41 0.89
N ALA A 3 -2.95 5.78 -0.38
CA ALA A 3 -2.12 6.81 -0.99
C ALA A 3 -2.25 8.18 -0.29
N VAL A 4 -3.45 8.55 0.17
CA VAL A 4 -3.69 9.78 0.92
C VAL A 4 -3.13 9.67 2.35
N ALA A 5 -3.25 8.52 2.99
CA ALA A 5 -2.70 8.27 4.32
C ALA A 5 -1.17 8.44 4.37
N ALA A 6 -0.47 8.18 3.26
CA ALA A 6 0.97 8.41 3.14
C ALA A 6 1.36 9.87 3.49
N LEU A 7 0.53 10.84 3.11
CA LEU A 7 0.74 12.27 3.41
C LEU A 7 0.84 12.54 4.91
N PHE A 8 -0.01 11.89 5.71
CA PHE A 8 -0.10 12.11 7.16
C PHE A 8 0.79 11.17 7.98
N THR A 9 1.41 10.18 7.34
CA THR A 9 2.23 9.16 8.01
C THR A 9 3.72 9.33 7.77
N GLY A 10 4.13 10.39 7.05
CA GLY A 10 5.52 10.68 6.73
C GLY A 10 6.09 9.76 5.65
N LEU A 11 5.23 9.28 4.75
CA LEU A 11 5.57 8.37 3.66
C LEU A 11 5.29 9.03 2.30
N ASP A 12 5.76 8.40 1.22
CA ASP A 12 5.74 9.04 -0.09
C ASP A 12 4.39 8.87 -0.81
N MET A 13 3.50 9.86 -0.64
CA MET A 13 2.22 9.89 -1.35
C MET A 13 2.38 9.87 -2.88
N LYS A 14 3.38 10.57 -3.44
CA LYS A 14 3.54 10.65 -4.90
C LYS A 14 3.88 9.28 -5.47
N MET A 15 4.80 8.58 -4.82
CA MET A 15 5.15 7.21 -5.20
C MET A 15 3.99 6.24 -4.95
N ALA A 16 3.21 6.42 -3.88
CA ALA A 16 2.00 5.63 -3.66
C ALA A 16 1.03 5.70 -4.85
N TRP A 17 0.72 6.90 -5.34
CA TRP A 17 -0.15 7.08 -6.51
C TRP A 17 0.45 6.51 -7.80
N ARG A 18 1.76 6.75 -8.02
CA ARG A 18 2.47 6.26 -9.20
C ARG A 18 2.45 4.72 -9.27
N ILE A 19 2.83 4.06 -8.19
CA ILE A 19 2.91 2.59 -8.15
C ILE A 19 1.51 1.98 -8.13
N MET A 20 0.55 2.58 -7.44
CA MET A 20 -0.85 2.13 -7.49
C MET A 20 -1.40 2.09 -8.93
N GLY A 21 -1.13 3.11 -9.73
CA GLY A 21 -1.53 3.14 -11.15
C GLY A 21 -0.74 2.15 -12.02
N ARG A 22 0.56 1.99 -11.76
CA ARG A 22 1.46 1.12 -12.53
C ARG A 22 1.20 -0.37 -12.28
N ASP A 23 1.12 -0.75 -11.01
CA ASP A 23 1.20 -2.14 -10.55
C ASP A 23 -0.09 -2.63 -9.86
N GLY A 24 -1.12 -1.80 -9.72
CA GLY A 24 -2.35 -2.17 -9.02
C GLY A 24 -3.10 -3.37 -9.63
N ARG A 25 -2.72 -3.82 -10.84
CA ARG A 25 -3.23 -5.01 -11.52
C ARG A 25 -2.29 -6.22 -11.45
N ASN A 26 -1.12 -6.10 -10.82
CA ASN A 26 -0.11 -7.15 -10.69
C ASN A 26 -0.42 -8.11 -9.53
N HIS A 27 -1.70 -8.26 -9.18
CA HIS A 27 -2.19 -9.18 -8.17
C HIS A 27 -3.41 -9.91 -8.72
N SER A 28 -3.57 -11.20 -8.40
CA SER A 28 -4.69 -12.01 -8.90
C SER A 28 -6.05 -11.50 -8.42
N SER A 29 -6.09 -11.00 -7.18
CA SER A 29 -7.24 -10.29 -6.62
C SER A 29 -7.23 -8.81 -7.04
N PRO A 30 -8.27 -8.32 -7.77
CA PRO A 30 -8.40 -6.91 -8.12
C PRO A 30 -8.65 -6.02 -6.88
N ASN A 31 -9.17 -6.60 -5.79
CA ASN A 31 -9.41 -5.88 -4.54
C ASN A 31 -8.14 -5.68 -3.72
N SER A 32 -7.11 -6.52 -3.92
CA SER A 32 -5.86 -6.48 -3.16
C SER A 32 -4.75 -5.73 -3.86
N GLY A 33 -4.68 -5.81 -5.20
CA GLY A 33 -3.56 -5.22 -5.95
C GLY A 33 -3.46 -3.69 -5.83
N ILE A 34 -4.57 -2.97 -5.88
CA ILE A 34 -4.59 -1.50 -5.77
C ILE A 34 -4.03 -1.02 -4.40
N PRO A 35 -4.58 -1.44 -3.24
CA PRO A 35 -4.04 -1.00 -1.95
C PRO A 35 -2.62 -1.51 -1.68
N GLU A 36 -2.26 -2.72 -2.13
CA GLU A 36 -0.88 -3.25 -2.00
C GLU A 36 0.11 -2.42 -2.81
N ALA A 37 -0.21 -2.07 -4.05
CA ALA A 37 0.62 -1.22 -4.89
C ALA A 37 0.78 0.20 -4.32
N ALA A 38 -0.29 0.77 -3.76
CA ALA A 38 -0.20 2.05 -3.05
C ALA A 38 0.72 1.97 -1.83
N ALA A 39 0.65 0.90 -1.04
CA ALA A 39 1.49 0.70 0.13
C ALA A 39 2.96 0.47 -0.27
N ALA A 40 3.22 -0.37 -1.27
CA ALA A 40 4.55 -0.63 -1.80
C ALA A 40 5.21 0.67 -2.30
N GLY A 41 4.48 1.50 -3.04
CA GLY A 41 4.94 2.81 -3.48
C GLY A 41 5.21 3.78 -2.34
N ALA A 42 4.31 3.87 -1.35
CA ALA A 42 4.48 4.75 -0.18
C ALA A 42 5.72 4.39 0.65
N LEU A 43 6.00 3.10 0.79
CA LEU A 43 7.11 2.57 1.58
C LEU A 43 8.42 2.54 0.78
N GLY A 44 8.35 2.50 -0.55
CA GLY A 44 9.51 2.32 -1.43
C GLY A 44 10.04 0.88 -1.38
N VAL A 45 9.16 -0.11 -1.25
CA VAL A 45 9.52 -1.53 -1.20
C VAL A 45 8.92 -2.27 -2.39
N GLN A 46 9.47 -3.44 -2.70
CA GLN A 46 8.93 -4.35 -3.70
C GLN A 46 8.29 -5.56 -3.02
N LEU A 47 7.04 -5.85 -3.37
CA LEU A 47 6.30 -7.04 -2.97
C LEU A 47 6.22 -8.04 -4.14
N GLY A 48 5.89 -9.29 -3.82
CA GLY A 48 5.76 -10.36 -4.81
C GLY A 48 7.12 -10.86 -5.33
N GLY A 49 7.16 -11.23 -6.61
CA GLY A 49 8.32 -11.89 -7.21
C GLY A 49 8.34 -13.40 -6.98
N THR A 50 9.49 -14.02 -7.26
CA THR A 50 9.66 -15.47 -7.25
C THR A 50 9.52 -16.04 -5.84
N ASN A 51 8.49 -16.85 -5.62
CA ASN A 51 8.30 -17.60 -4.40
C ASN A 51 8.61 -19.07 -4.63
N PHE A 52 9.12 -19.77 -3.61
CA PHE A 52 9.34 -21.22 -3.68
C PHE A 52 8.22 -21.94 -2.96
N TYR A 53 7.41 -22.70 -3.70
CA TYR A 53 6.39 -23.59 -3.13
C TYR A 53 6.76 -25.04 -3.43
N PHE A 54 6.89 -25.86 -2.38
CA PHE A 54 7.31 -27.27 -2.49
C PHE A 54 8.61 -27.46 -3.29
N GLY A 55 9.56 -26.53 -3.14
CA GLY A 55 10.83 -26.53 -3.87
C GLY A 55 10.75 -26.12 -5.34
N LYS A 56 9.56 -25.78 -5.86
CA LYS A 56 9.37 -25.28 -7.23
C LYS A 56 9.30 -23.75 -7.22
N PRO A 57 10.09 -23.05 -8.09
CA PRO A 57 9.93 -21.63 -8.26
C PRO A 57 8.57 -21.34 -8.90
N MET A 58 7.82 -20.44 -8.28
CA MET A 58 6.58 -19.88 -8.81
C MET A 58 6.81 -18.38 -8.99
N GLU A 59 6.92 -17.95 -10.24
CA GLU A 59 7.03 -16.54 -10.57
C GLU A 59 5.66 -15.88 -10.42
N LYS A 60 5.63 -14.78 -9.65
CA LYS A 60 4.48 -13.89 -9.56
C LYS A 60 4.92 -12.50 -10.01
N PRO A 61 4.01 -11.70 -10.59
CA PRO A 61 4.28 -10.30 -10.85
C PRO A 61 4.79 -9.59 -9.59
N THR A 62 5.66 -8.61 -9.80
CA THR A 62 6.17 -7.75 -8.72
C THR A 62 5.30 -6.51 -8.58
N ILE A 63 5.24 -5.97 -7.37
CA ILE A 63 4.50 -4.75 -7.04
C ILE A 63 5.43 -3.78 -6.32
N GLY A 64 5.62 -2.57 -6.86
CA GLY A 64 6.54 -1.57 -6.31
C GLY A 64 7.97 -1.71 -6.80
N ASP A 65 8.85 -0.92 -6.18
CA ASP A 65 10.27 -0.80 -6.54
C ASP A 65 11.13 -1.12 -5.31
N PRO A 66 12.28 -1.83 -5.45
CA PRO A 66 13.10 -2.27 -4.32
C PRO A 66 14.04 -1.15 -3.83
N LEU A 67 13.50 0.03 -3.54
CA LEU A 67 14.29 1.20 -3.10
C LEU A 67 14.74 1.08 -1.64
N LYS A 68 13.97 0.33 -0.83
CA LYS A 68 14.25 -0.01 0.56
C LYS A 68 14.05 -1.50 0.79
N ALA A 69 14.79 -2.05 1.75
CA ALA A 69 14.60 -3.42 2.19
C ALA A 69 13.27 -3.57 2.96
N ILE A 70 12.67 -4.75 2.90
CA ILE A 70 11.55 -5.11 3.79
C ILE A 70 12.15 -5.46 5.15
N ASP A 71 12.26 -4.44 6.00
CA ASP A 71 12.76 -4.56 7.36
C ASP A 71 11.73 -4.07 8.40
N ARG A 72 12.16 -3.95 9.66
CA ARG A 72 11.30 -3.46 10.75
C ARG A 72 10.77 -2.05 10.49
N SER A 73 11.51 -1.19 9.80
CA SER A 73 11.07 0.17 9.47
C SER A 73 9.93 0.15 8.44
N ALA A 74 10.03 -0.73 7.43
CA ALA A 74 8.98 -0.94 6.44
C ALA A 74 7.71 -1.51 7.10
N TRP A 75 7.86 -2.46 8.04
CA TRP A 75 6.74 -2.99 8.81
C TRP A 75 6.04 -1.91 9.65
N LEU A 76 6.80 -1.10 10.40
CA LEU A 76 6.24 0.02 11.17
C LEU A 76 5.56 1.05 10.26
N GLY A 77 6.14 1.33 9.08
CA GLY A 77 5.54 2.19 8.07
C GLY A 77 4.20 1.65 7.55
N ALA A 78 4.12 0.36 7.27
CA ALA A 78 2.89 -0.29 6.84
C ALA A 78 1.78 -0.20 7.90
N VAL A 79 2.12 -0.43 9.18
CA VAL A 79 1.20 -0.26 10.31
C VAL A 79 0.70 1.19 10.40
N ARG A 80 1.59 2.18 10.25
CA ARG A 80 1.21 3.60 10.23
C ARG A 80 0.26 3.92 9.08
N LEU A 81 0.51 3.39 7.87
CA LEU A 81 -0.40 3.55 6.72
C LEU A 81 -1.79 2.99 7.00
N MET A 82 -1.85 1.79 7.59
CA MET A 82 -3.11 1.12 7.92
C MET A 82 -3.96 2.00 8.86
N TYR A 83 -3.39 2.39 10.00
CA TYR A 83 -4.11 3.25 10.96
C TYR A 83 -4.39 4.64 10.41
N GLY A 84 -3.50 5.21 9.58
CA GLY A 84 -3.73 6.48 8.91
C GLY A 84 -4.92 6.40 7.94
N ALA A 85 -5.06 5.31 7.20
CA ALA A 85 -6.19 5.10 6.30
C ALA A 85 -7.50 4.89 7.05
N GLU A 86 -7.48 4.18 8.17
CA GLU A 86 -8.62 4.01 9.07
C GLU A 86 -9.07 5.34 9.68
N ALA A 87 -8.13 6.13 10.20
CA ALA A 87 -8.42 7.46 10.75
C ALA A 87 -9.03 8.40 9.70
N LEU A 88 -8.53 8.37 8.46
CA LEU A 88 -9.10 9.15 7.35
C LEU A 88 -10.54 8.72 7.02
N LEU A 89 -10.83 7.42 7.06
CA LEU A 89 -12.18 6.92 6.84
C LEU A 89 -13.14 7.37 7.94
N LEU A 90 -12.72 7.27 9.21
CA LEU A 90 -13.51 7.72 10.35
C LEU A 90 -13.74 9.23 10.31
N LEU A 91 -12.73 10.02 9.95
CA LEU A 91 -12.85 11.47 9.80
C LEU A 91 -13.84 11.82 8.68
N PHE A 92 -13.74 11.15 7.53
CA PHE A 92 -14.69 11.34 6.42
C PHE A 92 -16.14 11.08 6.88
N TRP A 93 -16.37 9.99 7.60
CA TRP A 93 -17.70 9.66 8.13
C TRP A 93 -18.19 10.65 9.19
N ALA A 94 -17.31 11.09 10.09
CA ALA A 94 -17.66 12.11 11.08
C ALA A 94 -18.12 13.39 10.39
N VAL A 95 -17.32 13.92 9.45
CA VAL A 95 -17.66 15.12 8.68
C VAL A 95 -18.98 14.91 7.92
N PHE A 96 -19.13 13.78 7.24
CA PHE A 96 -20.35 13.46 6.49
C PHE A 96 -21.60 13.44 7.37
N ILE A 97 -21.53 12.88 8.58
CA ILE A 97 -22.67 12.81 9.51
C ILE A 97 -22.99 14.20 10.07
N PHE A 98 -21.98 14.95 10.53
CA PHE A 98 -22.19 16.25 11.17
C PHE A 98 -22.56 17.37 10.18
N CYS A 99 -22.14 17.29 8.91
CA CYS A 99 -22.50 18.28 7.88
C CYS A 99 -23.83 17.96 7.17
N ARG A 100 -24.46 16.82 7.47
CA ARG A 100 -25.77 16.44 6.90
C ARG A 100 -26.95 16.75 7.84
N ASN A 101 -26.68 17.15 9.08
CA ASN A 101 -27.64 17.68 10.04
C ASN A 101 -27.60 19.21 10.05
#